data_AF-A0A0Q4XJI5-F1
#
_entry.id   AF-A0A0Q4XJI5-F1
#
_cell.length_a   1.000
_cell.length_b   1.000
_cell.length_c   1.000
_cell.angle_alpha   90.00
_cell.angle_beta   90.00
_cell.angle_gamma   90.00
#
_symmetry.space_group_name_H-M   'P 1'
#
loop_
_entity.id
_entity.type
_entity.pdbx_description
1 polymer ?
#
loop_
_entity_poly.entity_id
_entity_poly.type
_entity_poly.pdbx_seq_one_letter_code
_entity_poly.pdbx_strand_id
1 'polypeptide(L)'
;MGVTFQQVQKYESGQSKIAADKLQRIAQTLGVDVSYFYDMQPESSSTAVVQKLNDAAVPLEDFYFKDAFDKIKDPRARYLLAELARVFCEIEAKK
;
A
#
# COMPACT_ATOMS: atom_id res chain seq x y z
N MET A 1 -20.46 -0.73 -20.83
CA MET A 1 -19.93 0.37 -20.01
C MET A 1 -20.57 1.67 -20.50
N GLY A 2 -21.62 2.17 -19.82
CA GLY A 2 -22.37 3.35 -20.25
C GLY A 2 -21.63 4.65 -19.93
N VAL A 3 -20.65 4.99 -20.76
CA VAL A 3 -19.88 6.24 -20.70
C VAL A 3 -19.92 6.87 -22.09
N THR A 4 -20.22 8.18 -22.17
CA THR A 4 -20.31 8.88 -23.44
C THR A 4 -18.93 9.13 -24.03
N PHE A 5 -18.83 9.28 -25.35
CA PHE A 5 -17.54 9.53 -26.03
C PHE A 5 -16.83 10.78 -25.49
N GLN A 6 -17.61 11.80 -25.13
CA GLN A 6 -17.11 13.00 -24.47
C GLN A 6 -16.57 12.74 -23.06
N GLN A 7 -17.09 11.76 -22.32
CA GLN A 7 -16.56 11.38 -21.01
C GLN A 7 -15.22 10.65 -21.14
N VAL A 8 -15.08 9.78 -22.15
CA VAL A 8 -13.79 9.13 -22.46
C VAL A 8 -12.74 10.18 -22.78
N GLN A 9 -13.07 11.16 -23.63
CA GLN A 9 -12.15 12.25 -23.97
C GLN A 9 -11.78 13.11 -22.73
N LYS A 10 -12.69 13.29 -21.77
CA LYS A 10 -12.42 14.00 -20.51
C LYS A 10 -11.55 13.21 -19.53
N TYR A 11 -11.59 11.89 -19.59
CA TYR A 11 -10.69 11.02 -18.83
C TYR A 11 -9.29 11.00 -19.44
N GLU A 12 -9.20 10.91 -20.77
CA GLU A 12 -7.92 10.97 -21.49
C GLU A 12 -7.21 12.32 -21.32
N SER A 13 -7.96 13.42 -21.27
CA SER A 13 -7.42 14.78 -21.05
C SER A 13 -7.23 15.14 -19.57
N GLY A 14 -7.54 14.25 -18.63
CA GLY A 14 -7.37 14.48 -17.19
C GLY A 14 -8.31 15.52 -16.57
N GLN A 15 -9.27 16.04 -17.32
CA GLN A 15 -10.22 17.09 -16.87
C GLN A 15 -11.31 16.57 -15.92
N SER A 16 -11.45 15.25 -15.74
CA SER A 16 -12.42 14.67 -14.81
C SER A 16 -11.85 13.47 -14.08
N LYS A 17 -12.07 13.44 -12.76
CA LYS A 17 -11.72 12.29 -11.91
C LYS A 17 -12.69 11.15 -12.19
N ILE A 18 -12.17 9.94 -12.30
CA ILE A 18 -12.97 8.71 -12.44
C ILE A 18 -13.27 8.13 -11.04
N ALA A 19 -14.49 7.63 -10.83
CA ALA A 19 -14.86 6.96 -9.59
C ALA A 19 -14.16 5.60 -9.47
N ALA A 20 -13.72 5.23 -8.26
CA ALA A 20 -12.93 4.02 -8.00
C ALA A 20 -13.60 2.72 -8.50
N ASP A 21 -14.92 2.59 -8.34
CA ASP A 21 -15.70 1.45 -8.83
C ASP A 21 -15.62 1.31 -10.37
N LYS A 22 -15.64 2.43 -11.11
CA LYS A 22 -15.48 2.40 -12.57
C LYS A 22 -14.06 2.02 -12.98
N LEU A 23 -13.05 2.51 -12.28
CA LEU A 23 -11.65 2.18 -12.54
C LEU A 23 -11.37 0.70 -12.28
N GLN A 24 -11.94 0.13 -11.21
CA GLN A 24 -11.83 -1.30 -10.90
C GLN A 24 -12.48 -2.17 -11.98
N ARG A 25 -13.65 -1.79 -12.50
CA ARG A 25 -14.30 -2.49 -13.62
C ARG A 25 -13.48 -2.42 -14.91
N ILE A 26 -12.82 -1.28 -15.16
CA ILE A 26 -11.91 -1.12 -16.30
C ILE A 26 -10.69 -2.02 -16.15
N ALA A 27 -10.08 -2.07 -14.97
CA ALA A 27 -8.95 -2.94 -14.65
C ALA A 27 -9.30 -4.42 -14.85
N GLN A 28 -10.46 -4.86 -14.36
CA GLN A 28 -10.98 -6.22 -14.58
C GLN A 28 -11.20 -6.54 -16.07
N THR A 29 -11.69 -5.57 -16.85
CA THR A 29 -11.93 -5.76 -18.29
C THR A 29 -10.62 -5.86 -19.07
N LEU A 30 -9.59 -5.13 -18.64
CA LEU A 30 -8.26 -5.13 -19.25
C LEU A 30 -7.34 -6.23 -18.70
N GLY A 31 -7.80 -7.00 -17.70
CA GLY A 31 -7.02 -8.07 -17.07
C GLY A 31 -5.80 -7.58 -16.28
N VAL A 32 -5.81 -6.32 -15.84
CA VAL A 32 -4.72 -5.69 -15.07
C VAL A 32 -5.19 -5.36 -13.65
N ASP A 33 -4.25 -5.26 -12.72
CA ASP A 33 -4.56 -4.76 -11.37
C ASP A 33 -4.92 -3.26 -11.45
N VAL A 34 -5.82 -2.78 -10.58
CA VAL A 34 -6.24 -1.37 -10.57
C VAL A 34 -5.06 -0.43 -10.31
N SER A 35 -4.01 -0.92 -9.64
CA SER A 35 -2.74 -0.22 -9.38
C SER A 35 -2.03 0.20 -10.67
N TYR A 36 -2.24 -0.52 -11.79
CA TYR A 36 -1.65 -0.19 -13.10
C TYR A 36 -1.96 1.24 -13.57
N PHE A 37 -3.15 1.74 -13.26
CA PHE A 37 -3.58 3.11 -13.65
C PHE A 37 -2.97 4.20 -12.77
N TYR A 38 -2.39 3.84 -11.63
CA TYR A 38 -1.71 4.76 -10.71
C TYR A 38 -0.20 4.81 -10.94
N ASP A 39 0.38 3.74 -11.50
CA ASP A 39 1.80 3.66 -11.87
C ASP A 39 2.15 4.41 -13.18
N MET A 40 1.14 4.75 -14.00
CA MET A 40 1.34 5.44 -15.28
C MET A 40 1.51 6.97 -15.17
N GLN A 41 1.60 7.55 -13.97
CA GLN A 41 1.98 8.96 -13.86
C GLN A 41 3.46 9.12 -14.25
N PRO A 42 3.79 9.92 -15.29
CA PRO A 42 5.16 10.27 -15.54
C PRO A 42 5.54 11.31 -14.47
N GLU A 43 6.24 10.87 -13.44
CA GLU A 43 7.45 11.54 -12.95
C GLU A 43 8.12 10.69 -11.85
N SER A 44 9.43 10.52 -12.03
CA SER A 44 10.42 9.97 -11.09
C SER A 44 10.44 8.44 -10.88
N SER A 45 11.21 7.81 -11.78
CA SER A 45 12.07 6.66 -11.48
C SER A 45 12.51 6.58 -10.01
N SER A 46 12.33 5.40 -9.40
CA SER A 46 12.89 4.93 -8.11
C SER A 46 12.01 5.14 -6.86
N THR A 47 10.77 4.65 -6.88
CA THR A 47 9.88 4.87 -5.72
C THR A 47 8.96 3.69 -5.39
N ALA A 48 9.37 2.44 -5.66
CA ALA A 48 8.68 1.27 -5.10
C ALA A 48 8.86 1.15 -3.56
N VAL A 49 9.68 2.02 -2.95
CA VAL A 49 10.00 2.02 -1.52
C VAL A 49 9.34 3.19 -0.76
N VAL A 50 8.86 4.25 -1.43
CA VAL A 50 8.43 5.49 -0.73
C VAL A 50 6.92 5.66 -0.58
N GLN A 51 6.09 4.85 -1.25
CA GLN A 51 4.62 5.08 -1.20
C GLN A 51 3.91 4.51 0.04
N LYS A 52 4.64 3.93 0.98
CA LYS A 52 4.16 3.67 2.36
C LYS A 52 4.52 4.75 3.37
N LEU A 53 5.11 5.87 2.94
CA LEU A 53 5.52 6.98 3.82
C LEU A 53 4.53 8.16 3.86
N ASN A 54 3.42 8.10 3.12
CA ASN A 54 2.44 9.20 3.08
C ASN A 54 1.24 9.04 4.02
N ASP A 55 1.13 7.94 4.77
CA ASP A 55 0.22 7.85 5.91
C ASP A 55 1.03 8.01 7.20
N ALA A 56 0.78 9.14 7.87
CA ALA A 56 1.12 9.47 9.25
C ALA A 56 2.37 8.80 9.82
N ALA A 57 3.50 9.52 9.80
CA ALA A 57 4.64 9.33 10.71
C ALA A 57 4.80 7.89 11.23
N VAL A 58 5.03 6.94 10.32
CA VAL A 58 5.41 5.58 10.72
C VAL A 58 6.66 5.77 11.58
N PRO A 59 6.60 5.48 12.90
CA PRO A 59 7.76 5.65 13.75
C PRO A 59 8.93 4.91 13.10
N LEU A 60 10.11 5.52 13.02
CA LEU A 60 11.30 4.87 12.44
C LEU A 60 11.49 3.44 12.97
N GLU A 61 11.07 3.22 14.21
CA GLU A 61 10.99 1.96 14.94
C GLU A 61 10.28 0.82 14.18
N ASP A 62 9.16 1.10 13.49
CA ASP A 62 8.38 0.09 12.76
C ASP A 62 9.15 -0.49 11.57
N PHE A 63 9.93 0.35 10.88
CA PHE A 63 10.72 -0.09 9.75
C PHE A 63 11.89 -0.97 10.20
N TYR A 64 12.60 -0.56 11.26
CA TYR A 64 13.69 -1.35 11.84
C TYR A 64 13.20 -2.69 12.39
N PHE A 65 12.06 -2.68 13.09
CA PHE A 65 11.48 -3.89 13.66
C PHE A 65 11.11 -4.88 12.55
N LYS A 66 10.43 -4.41 11.50
CA LYS A 66 10.01 -5.27 10.40
C LYS A 66 11.19 -5.85 9.63
N ASP A 67 12.18 -5.03 9.27
CA ASP A 67 13.38 -5.51 8.57
C ASP A 67 14.17 -6.54 9.40
N ALA A 68 14.32 -6.30 10.70
CA ALA A 68 14.98 -7.25 11.60
C ALA A 68 14.17 -8.55 11.76
N PHE A 69 12.85 -8.46 11.88
CA PHE A 69 11.96 -9.61 12.04
C PHE A 69 11.96 -10.52 10.79
N ASP A 70 11.93 -9.92 9.60
CA ASP A 70 11.93 -10.65 8.33
C ASP A 70 13.25 -11.41 8.12
N LYS A 71 14.38 -10.88 8.61
CA LYS A 71 15.70 -11.54 8.56
C LYS A 71 15.82 -12.79 9.45
N ILE A 72 14.97 -12.95 10.46
CA ILE A 72 14.97 -14.15 11.32
C ILE A 72 14.36 -15.32 10.54
N LYS A 73 15.18 -16.31 10.14
CA LYS A 73 14.69 -17.47 9.37
C LYS A 73 14.07 -18.58 10.23
N ASP A 74 14.45 -18.66 11.50
CA ASP A 74 13.95 -19.69 12.42
C ASP A 74 12.54 -19.31 12.91
N PRO A 75 11.50 -20.13 12.62
CA PRO A 75 10.14 -19.86 13.08
C PRO A 75 10.01 -19.82 14.61
N ARG A 76 10.85 -20.57 15.35
CA ARG A 76 10.83 -20.57 16.82
C ARG A 76 11.33 -19.24 17.37
N ALA A 77 12.40 -18.69 16.79
CA ALA A 77 12.93 -17.38 17.18
C ALA A 77 11.93 -16.25 16.90
N ARG A 78 11.21 -16.29 15.76
CA ARG A 78 10.12 -15.34 15.47
C ARG A 78 8.99 -15.42 16.51
N TYR A 79 8.59 -16.64 16.87
CA TYR A 79 7.56 -16.86 17.89
C TYR A 79 7.98 -16.30 19.26
N LEU A 80 9.20 -16.58 19.71
CA LEU A 80 9.71 -16.06 20.98
C LEU A 80 9.77 -14.53 21.01
N LEU A 81 10.16 -13.89 19.91
CA LEU A 81 10.19 -12.43 19.81
C LEU A 81 8.78 -11.82 19.88
N ALA A 82 7.81 -12.45 19.21
CA ALA A 82 6.40 -12.04 19.29
C ALA A 82 5.83 -12.21 20.71
N GLU A 83 6.21 -13.30 21.40
CA GLU A 83 5.79 -13.55 22.77
C GLU A 83 6.37 -12.52 23.74
N LEU A 84 7.65 -12.14 23.58
CA LEU A 84 8.25 -11.06 24.37
C LEU A 84 7.54 -9.73 24.15
N ALA A 85 7.25 -9.37 22.89
CA ALA A 85 6.51 -8.16 22.56
C ALA A 85 5.13 -8.12 23.22
N ARG A 86 4.43 -9.27 23.24
CA ARG A 86 3.16 -9.42 23.94
C ARG A 86 3.31 -9.16 25.45
N VAL A 87 4.32 -9.76 26.09
CA VAL A 87 4.56 -9.57 27.53
C VAL A 87 4.86 -8.11 27.87
N PHE A 88 5.65 -7.41 27.05
CA PHE A 88 5.89 -5.98 27.24
C PHE A 88 4.59 -5.16 27.18
N CYS A 89 3.70 -5.46 26.22
CA CYS A 89 2.41 -4.80 26.11
C CYS A 89 1.53 -5.06 27.36
N GLU A 90 1.50 -6.30 27.87
CA GLU A 90 0.75 -6.63 29.09
C GLU A 90 1.30 -5.92 30.35
N ILE A 91 2.61 -5.66 30.42
CA ILE A 91 3.25 -4.93 31.51
C ILE A 91 2.90 -3.43 31.43
N GLU A 92 2.99 -2.83 30.24
CA GLU A 92 2.65 -1.42 30.04
C GLU A 92 1.17 -1.15 30.30
N ALA A 93 0.27 -2.05 29.88
CA ALA A 93 -1.17 -1.91 30.09
C ALA A 93 -1.62 -2.03 31.55
N LYS A 94 -0.77 -2.60 32.43
CA LYS A 94 -1.03 -2.73 33.87
C LYS A 94 -0.45 -1.56 34.70
N LYS A 95 0.21 -0.60 34.05
CA LYS A 95 0.81 0.57 34.68
C LYS A 95 -0.11 1.79 34.56
#